data_AF-A0A0C3H2C9-F1
#
_entry.id   AF-A0A0C3H2C9-F1
#
_cell.length_a   1.000
_cell.length_b   1.000
_cell.length_c   1.000
_cell.angle_alpha   90.00
_cell.angle_beta   90.00
_cell.angle_gamma   90.00
#
_symmetry.space_group_name_H-M   'P 1'
#
loop_
_entity.id
_entity.type
_entity.pdbx_description
1 polymer ?
#
loop_
_entity_poly.entity_id
_entity_poly.type
_entity_poly.pdbx_seq_one_letter_code
_entity_poly.pdbx_strand_id
1 'polypeptide(L)'
;KDHGAVGNGVHDDTAGIIAALALAVDNEQRNILPAGSYVVTSTIIIPPNTRITGQVWSQIVASGPYFSDASNPKVMVKVGNQGDAGTIEIFDMLFTSIGALPGLIMVEWNVQADSQGSVGMWDTHFRVGGAIGTELQVAQCPPQPIIPAACIGASMMMHMTPSSNGYFENVWAWVADHDIDDAANTQVTVAVGRGILIESEGPTWLIGTASEHSMLYQYNFANSLNTFAGMIQTESP
;
A
#
# COMPACT_ATOMS: atom_id res chain seq x y z
N LYS A 1 13.68 -5.03 -13.25
CA LYS A 1 13.56 -5.18 -14.72
C LYS A 1 14.31 -6.40 -15.25
N ASP A 2 15.51 -6.69 -14.72
CA ASP A 2 16.33 -7.84 -15.15
C ASP A 2 15.71 -9.22 -14.85
N HIS A 3 14.65 -9.27 -14.05
CA HIS A 3 13.95 -10.48 -13.62
C HIS A 3 12.54 -10.60 -14.19
N GLY A 4 12.24 -9.93 -15.31
CA GLY A 4 10.98 -10.08 -16.04
C GLY A 4 9.87 -9.09 -15.68
N ALA A 5 10.05 -8.30 -14.61
CA ALA A 5 9.16 -7.18 -14.30
C ALA A 5 9.40 -6.01 -15.27
N VAL A 6 8.41 -5.60 -16.05
CA VAL A 6 8.43 -4.59 -17.11
C VAL A 6 8.17 -3.19 -16.56
N GLY A 7 7.17 -3.01 -15.69
CA GLY A 7 6.83 -1.72 -15.08
C GLY A 7 6.17 -0.73 -16.03
N ASN A 8 5.37 -1.21 -17.00
CA ASN A 8 4.72 -0.38 -18.02
C ASN A 8 3.24 -0.05 -17.73
N GLY A 9 2.71 -0.46 -16.57
CA GLY A 9 1.32 -0.23 -16.17
C GLY A 9 0.29 -1.14 -16.82
N VAL A 10 0.72 -2.17 -17.57
CA VAL A 10 -0.18 -3.08 -18.29
C VAL A 10 0.24 -4.55 -18.13
N HIS A 11 1.54 -4.83 -18.22
CA HIS A 11 2.06 -6.18 -18.07
C HIS A 11 1.88 -6.65 -16.63
N ASP A 12 1.44 -7.90 -16.46
CA ASP A 12 1.39 -8.54 -15.15
C ASP A 12 2.81 -8.86 -14.66
N ASP A 13 3.31 -8.01 -13.77
CA ASP A 13 4.65 -8.05 -13.20
C ASP A 13 4.74 -8.96 -11.97
N THR A 14 3.65 -9.63 -11.57
CA THR A 14 3.56 -10.43 -10.34
C THR A 14 4.69 -11.44 -10.22
N ALA A 15 4.85 -12.29 -11.25
CA ALA A 15 5.86 -13.34 -11.24
C ALA A 15 7.29 -12.78 -11.25
N GLY A 16 7.51 -11.68 -11.99
CA GLY A 16 8.82 -11.04 -12.08
C GLY A 16 9.24 -10.37 -10.76
N ILE A 17 8.30 -9.76 -10.05
CA ILE A 17 8.53 -9.19 -8.72
C ILE A 17 8.88 -10.29 -7.72
N ILE A 18 8.08 -11.37 -7.67
CA ILE A 18 8.33 -12.50 -6.76
C ILE A 18 9.72 -13.10 -7.00
N ALA A 19 10.09 -13.30 -8.27
CA ALA A 19 11.39 -13.83 -8.63
C ALA A 19 12.55 -12.90 -8.21
N ALA A 20 12.38 -11.58 -8.41
CA ALA A 20 13.38 -10.60 -7.99
C ALA A 20 13.58 -10.59 -6.46
N LEU A 21 12.47 -10.57 -5.70
CA LEU A 21 12.52 -10.58 -4.24
C LEU A 21 13.24 -11.82 -3.71
N ALA A 22 12.91 -13.01 -4.22
CA ALA A 22 13.55 -14.26 -3.81
C ALA A 22 15.05 -14.25 -4.09
N LEU A 23 15.46 -13.85 -5.30
CA LEU A 23 16.88 -13.78 -5.68
C LEU A 23 17.68 -12.81 -4.83
N ALA A 24 17.11 -11.65 -4.50
CA ALA A 24 17.81 -10.66 -3.68
C ALA A 24 18.00 -11.15 -2.24
N VAL A 25 17.02 -11.86 -1.67
CA VAL A 25 17.17 -12.48 -0.34
C VAL A 25 18.25 -13.55 -0.37
N ASP A 26 18.24 -14.45 -1.36
CA ASP A 26 19.22 -15.53 -1.50
C ASP A 26 20.66 -15.01 -1.66
N ASN A 27 20.83 -13.81 -2.22
CA ASN A 27 22.13 -13.18 -2.46
C ASN A 27 22.48 -12.09 -1.43
N GLU A 28 21.64 -11.87 -0.41
CA GLU A 28 21.80 -10.79 0.58
C GLU A 28 21.92 -9.38 -0.05
N GLN A 29 21.20 -9.16 -1.15
CA GLN A 29 21.24 -7.94 -1.95
C GLN A 29 20.01 -7.05 -1.71
N ARG A 30 20.17 -5.75 -2.02
CA ARG A 30 19.06 -4.81 -2.07
C ARG A 30 18.31 -4.95 -3.40
N ASN A 31 16.98 -5.06 -3.33
CA ASN A 31 16.11 -4.91 -4.49
C ASN A 31 15.98 -3.45 -4.86
N ILE A 32 16.34 -3.11 -6.10
CA ILE A 32 16.02 -1.82 -6.69
C ILE A 32 14.82 -2.04 -7.60
N LEU A 33 13.72 -1.34 -7.34
CA LEU A 33 12.60 -1.27 -8.26
C LEU A 33 12.75 0.03 -9.06
N PRO A 34 13.11 -0.02 -10.36
CA PRO A 34 13.23 1.19 -11.16
C PRO A 34 11.88 1.90 -11.30
N ALA A 35 11.89 3.18 -11.65
CA ALA A 35 10.67 3.93 -11.94
C ALA A 35 9.77 3.19 -12.94
N GLY A 36 8.48 3.17 -12.65
CA GLY A 36 7.49 2.45 -13.44
C GLY A 36 6.25 2.05 -12.63
N SER A 37 5.27 1.53 -13.35
CA SER A 37 4.01 1.03 -12.79
C SER A 37 3.98 -0.48 -12.95
N TYR A 38 4.14 -1.23 -11.86
CA TYR A 38 4.24 -2.67 -11.90
C TYR A 38 2.90 -3.30 -11.49
N VAL A 39 2.15 -3.78 -12.48
CA VAL A 39 0.81 -4.34 -12.24
C VAL A 39 0.94 -5.70 -11.59
N VAL A 40 0.21 -5.92 -10.51
CA VAL A 40 0.14 -7.21 -9.81
C VAL A 40 -1.31 -7.68 -9.74
N THR A 41 -1.52 -8.96 -10.05
CA THR A 41 -2.85 -9.58 -10.13
C THR A 41 -3.08 -10.64 -9.04
N SER A 42 -2.08 -10.85 -8.17
CA SER A 42 -2.20 -11.65 -6.95
C SER A 42 -1.30 -11.09 -5.85
N THR A 43 -1.40 -11.66 -4.64
CA THR A 43 -0.58 -11.27 -3.49
C THR A 43 0.92 -11.42 -3.77
N ILE A 44 1.68 -10.36 -3.51
CA ILE A 44 3.15 -10.37 -3.42
C ILE A 44 3.53 -10.54 -1.95
N ILE A 45 4.27 -11.59 -1.63
CA ILE A 45 4.83 -11.78 -0.30
C ILE A 45 6.25 -11.22 -0.29
N ILE A 46 6.50 -10.24 0.58
CA ILE A 46 7.84 -9.74 0.87
C ILE A 46 8.42 -10.60 2.00
N PRO A 47 9.45 -11.43 1.73
CA PRO A 47 10.02 -12.29 2.75
C PRO A 47 10.85 -11.49 3.77
N PRO A 48 11.09 -12.03 4.97
CA PRO A 48 12.06 -11.47 5.91
C PRO A 48 13.44 -11.30 5.27
N ASN A 49 14.22 -10.36 5.79
CA ASN A 49 15.56 -10.00 5.31
C ASN A 49 15.58 -9.35 3.92
N THR A 50 14.45 -8.74 3.52
CA THR A 50 14.35 -7.99 2.27
C THR A 50 14.65 -6.51 2.47
N ARG A 51 15.45 -5.93 1.58
CA ARG A 51 15.58 -4.47 1.42
C ARG A 51 15.10 -4.07 0.03
N ILE A 52 14.17 -3.13 -0.05
CA ILE A 52 13.60 -2.59 -1.29
C ILE A 52 13.81 -1.09 -1.32
N THR A 53 14.29 -0.58 -2.45
CA THR A 53 14.33 0.86 -2.74
C THR A 53 13.73 1.09 -4.11
N GLY A 54 12.75 2.01 -4.19
CA GLY A 54 12.28 2.53 -5.44
C GLY A 54 13.24 3.56 -6.02
N GLN A 55 12.92 4.01 -7.23
CA GLN A 55 13.57 5.13 -7.88
C GLN A 55 12.54 6.21 -8.21
N VAL A 56 12.33 7.15 -7.28
CA VAL A 56 11.40 8.29 -7.37
C VAL A 56 9.92 7.91 -7.51
N TRP A 57 9.54 7.21 -8.58
CA TRP A 57 8.14 6.91 -8.91
C TRP A 57 7.95 5.42 -9.24
N SER A 58 8.19 4.57 -8.24
CA SER A 58 8.13 3.11 -8.38
C SER A 58 6.87 2.58 -7.73
N GLN A 59 5.93 2.10 -8.55
CA GLN A 59 4.57 1.80 -8.12
C GLN A 59 4.30 0.29 -8.16
N ILE A 60 3.77 -0.28 -7.08
CA ILE A 60 3.10 -1.58 -7.12
C ILE A 60 1.62 -1.32 -7.27
N VAL A 61 1.02 -1.89 -8.32
CA VAL A 61 -0.31 -1.51 -8.79
C VAL A 61 -1.24 -2.73 -8.78
N ALA A 62 -2.18 -2.79 -7.84
CA ALA A 62 -3.17 -3.86 -7.83
C ALA A 62 -4.10 -3.76 -9.04
N SER A 63 -4.41 -4.90 -9.66
CA SER A 63 -5.43 -5.00 -10.71
C SER A 63 -6.05 -6.39 -10.77
N GLY A 64 -7.22 -6.47 -11.41
CA GLY A 64 -7.85 -7.73 -11.76
C GLY A 64 -8.79 -8.33 -10.71
N PRO A 65 -9.47 -9.44 -11.07
CA PRO A 65 -10.58 -10.01 -10.29
C PRO A 65 -10.17 -10.61 -8.95
N TYR A 66 -8.88 -10.81 -8.71
CA TYR A 66 -8.39 -11.33 -7.44
C TYR A 66 -8.74 -10.39 -6.25
N PHE A 67 -8.84 -9.08 -6.50
CA PHE A 67 -9.11 -8.07 -5.48
C PHE A 67 -10.54 -7.49 -5.53
N SER A 68 -11.46 -8.10 -6.30
CA SER A 68 -12.78 -7.49 -6.56
C SER A 68 -13.88 -7.88 -5.56
N ASP A 69 -13.64 -8.83 -4.65
CA ASP A 69 -14.66 -9.32 -3.72
C ASP A 69 -14.55 -8.65 -2.34
N ALA A 70 -15.45 -7.69 -2.07
CA ALA A 70 -15.53 -6.97 -0.80
C ALA A 70 -15.84 -7.88 0.41
N SER A 71 -16.50 -9.02 0.19
CA SER A 71 -16.85 -9.97 1.25
C SER A 71 -15.72 -10.93 1.60
N ASN A 72 -14.71 -11.01 0.73
CA ASN A 72 -13.53 -11.84 0.90
C ASN A 72 -12.26 -11.06 0.50
N PRO A 73 -11.89 -10.00 1.27
CA PRO A 73 -10.78 -9.15 0.91
C PRO A 73 -9.46 -9.91 0.74
N LYS A 74 -8.62 -9.46 -0.21
CA LYS A 74 -7.32 -10.02 -0.53
C LYS A 74 -6.23 -8.96 -0.42
N VAL A 75 -5.08 -9.40 0.07
CA VAL A 75 -3.89 -8.55 0.27
C VAL A 75 -3.09 -8.45 -1.03
N MET A 76 -2.71 -7.23 -1.43
CA MET A 76 -1.79 -7.00 -2.54
C MET A 76 -0.34 -7.23 -2.11
N VAL A 77 0.14 -6.54 -1.08
CA VAL A 77 1.50 -6.72 -0.54
C VAL A 77 1.42 -7.25 0.88
N LYS A 78 1.95 -8.45 1.09
CA LYS A 78 2.03 -9.09 2.40
C LYS A 78 3.46 -9.05 2.91
N VAL A 79 3.73 -8.26 3.94
CA VAL A 79 5.07 -8.04 4.50
C VAL A 79 5.33 -9.06 5.61
N GLY A 80 6.07 -10.11 5.26
CA GLY A 80 6.24 -11.31 6.07
C GLY A 80 4.96 -12.13 6.23
N ASN A 81 5.09 -13.32 6.79
CA ASN A 81 4.00 -14.10 7.34
C ASN A 81 3.87 -13.90 8.84
N GLN A 82 2.74 -14.33 9.41
CA GLN A 82 2.57 -14.34 10.85
C GLN A 82 3.66 -15.20 11.51
N GLY A 83 4.35 -14.64 12.49
CA GLY A 83 5.45 -15.29 13.20
C GLY A 83 6.82 -15.11 12.55
N ASP A 84 6.89 -14.50 11.37
CA ASP A 84 8.17 -14.11 10.78
C ASP A 84 8.81 -12.98 11.59
N ALA A 85 10.11 -13.10 11.81
CA ALA A 85 10.97 -12.05 12.37
C ALA A 85 12.18 -11.85 11.46
N GLY A 86 12.68 -10.62 11.35
CA GLY A 86 13.80 -10.33 10.46
C GLY A 86 14.15 -8.85 10.36
N THR A 87 14.81 -8.52 9.26
CA THR A 87 15.01 -7.14 8.79
C THR A 87 14.17 -6.91 7.53
N ILE A 88 13.35 -5.87 7.47
CA ILE A 88 12.67 -5.46 6.24
C ILE A 88 12.75 -3.94 6.12
N GLU A 89 13.34 -3.47 5.02
CA GLU A 89 13.42 -2.04 4.74
C GLU A 89 12.74 -1.72 3.41
N ILE A 90 11.79 -0.79 3.39
CA ILE A 90 11.07 -0.37 2.17
C ILE A 90 11.20 1.16 2.03
N PHE A 91 11.79 1.62 0.92
CA PHE A 91 12.04 3.03 0.61
C PHE A 91 11.47 3.42 -0.76
N ASP A 92 10.99 4.66 -0.90
CA ASP A 92 10.66 5.29 -2.19
C ASP A 92 9.63 4.52 -3.04
N MET A 93 8.62 3.94 -2.40
CA MET A 93 7.60 3.12 -3.05
C MET A 93 6.23 3.79 -3.05
N LEU A 94 5.41 3.50 -4.06
CA LEU A 94 3.99 3.87 -4.09
C LEU A 94 3.13 2.63 -4.26
N PHE A 95 2.22 2.40 -3.33
CA PHE A 95 1.18 1.39 -3.46
C PHE A 95 -0.07 2.04 -4.07
N THR A 96 -0.60 1.48 -5.15
CA THR A 96 -1.80 2.02 -5.83
C THR A 96 -2.61 0.91 -6.51
N SER A 97 -3.67 1.28 -7.22
CA SER A 97 -4.61 0.34 -7.85
C SER A 97 -5.19 0.88 -9.17
N ILE A 98 -5.70 -0.04 -9.99
CA ILE A 98 -6.44 0.24 -11.23
C ILE A 98 -7.90 -0.18 -11.06
N GLY A 99 -8.80 0.79 -11.16
CA GLY A 99 -10.24 0.59 -11.17
C GLY A 99 -10.84 0.16 -9.83
N ALA A 100 -12.06 -0.36 -9.90
CA ALA A 100 -12.82 -0.77 -8.72
C ALA A 100 -12.33 -2.12 -8.15
N LEU A 101 -11.65 -2.08 -7.01
CA LEU A 101 -11.15 -3.25 -6.29
C LEU A 101 -11.66 -3.26 -4.84
N PRO A 102 -12.97 -3.41 -4.60
CA PRO A 102 -13.55 -3.25 -3.26
C PRO A 102 -13.11 -4.34 -2.26
N GLY A 103 -12.45 -5.40 -2.72
CA GLY A 103 -11.81 -6.43 -1.90
C GLY A 103 -10.30 -6.20 -1.66
N LEU A 104 -9.71 -5.10 -2.12
CA LEU A 104 -8.28 -4.86 -1.97
C LEU A 104 -7.90 -4.44 -0.55
N ILE A 105 -6.94 -5.14 0.04
CA ILE A 105 -6.10 -4.66 1.15
C ILE A 105 -4.73 -4.36 0.55
N MET A 106 -4.29 -3.09 0.54
CA MET A 106 -3.06 -2.74 -0.21
C MET A 106 -1.82 -3.34 0.46
N VAL A 107 -1.66 -3.14 1.77
CA VAL A 107 -0.55 -3.73 2.55
C VAL A 107 -1.07 -4.42 3.81
N GLU A 108 -0.66 -5.67 4.02
CA GLU A 108 -0.76 -6.36 5.30
C GLU A 108 0.64 -6.54 5.88
N TRP A 109 0.85 -6.05 7.09
CA TRP A 109 2.11 -6.05 7.81
C TRP A 109 2.07 -7.11 8.92
N ASN A 110 2.93 -8.12 8.81
CA ASN A 110 2.94 -9.30 9.69
C ASN A 110 4.24 -9.49 10.48
N VAL A 111 5.34 -9.07 9.87
CA VAL A 111 6.70 -9.29 10.34
C VAL A 111 7.01 -8.59 11.68
N GLN A 112 7.92 -9.18 12.44
CA GLN A 112 8.54 -8.60 13.63
C GLN A 112 9.98 -8.17 13.36
N ALA A 113 10.40 -7.09 13.99
CA ALA A 113 11.75 -6.59 13.97
C ALA A 113 12.68 -7.42 14.87
N ASP A 114 13.77 -7.93 14.29
CA ASP A 114 14.84 -8.60 15.05
C ASP A 114 15.59 -7.64 15.99
N SER A 115 15.65 -6.37 15.59
CA SER A 115 16.21 -5.27 16.38
C SER A 115 15.43 -3.97 16.14
N GLN A 116 15.50 -3.02 17.06
CA GLN A 116 14.76 -1.76 16.96
C GLN A 116 15.07 -1.05 15.63
N GLY A 117 14.03 -0.78 14.83
CA GLY A 117 14.14 -0.11 13.52
C GLY A 117 14.56 -1.01 12.37
N SER A 118 14.82 -2.31 12.58
CA SER A 118 15.19 -3.24 11.49
C SER A 118 14.04 -3.58 10.54
N VAL A 119 12.80 -3.31 10.94
CA VAL A 119 11.62 -3.51 10.10
C VAL A 119 10.85 -2.21 10.00
N GLY A 120 10.72 -1.68 8.78
CA GLY A 120 10.13 -0.38 8.57
C GLY A 120 9.96 0.05 7.12
N MET A 121 9.38 1.23 6.98
CA MET A 121 8.99 1.85 5.74
C MET A 121 9.24 3.36 5.81
N TRP A 122 9.88 3.91 4.78
CA TRP A 122 10.25 5.32 4.67
C TRP A 122 9.91 5.84 3.28
N ASP A 123 9.44 7.10 3.18
CA ASP A 123 9.10 7.75 1.90
C ASP A 123 8.28 6.82 0.99
N THR A 124 7.30 6.14 1.59
CA THR A 124 6.49 5.14 0.90
C THR A 124 5.04 5.40 1.20
N HIS A 125 4.25 5.51 0.13
CA HIS A 125 2.92 6.07 0.20
C HIS A 125 1.88 5.12 -0.39
N PHE A 126 0.62 5.37 -0.08
CA PHE A 126 -0.54 4.71 -0.64
C PHE A 126 -1.37 5.78 -1.33
N ARG A 127 -1.77 5.50 -2.58
CA ARG A 127 -2.70 6.34 -3.32
C ARG A 127 -3.77 5.49 -3.95
N VAL A 128 -5.03 5.79 -3.65
CA VAL A 128 -6.17 5.16 -4.32
C VAL A 128 -6.88 6.21 -5.18
N GLY A 129 -6.70 6.09 -6.49
CA GLY A 129 -7.30 6.97 -7.50
C GLY A 129 -6.59 8.30 -7.72
N GLY A 130 -7.27 9.20 -8.44
CA GLY A 130 -6.86 10.60 -8.62
C GLY A 130 -5.57 10.82 -9.40
N ALA A 131 -5.16 9.87 -10.24
CA ALA A 131 -3.97 9.99 -11.08
C ALA A 131 -4.08 9.15 -12.36
N ILE A 132 -3.29 9.50 -13.37
CA ILE A 132 -3.18 8.76 -14.64
C ILE A 132 -2.84 7.29 -14.38
N GLY A 133 -3.59 6.41 -15.05
CA GLY A 133 -3.42 4.97 -14.96
C GLY A 133 -4.23 4.30 -13.85
N THR A 134 -4.85 5.06 -12.94
CA THR A 134 -5.68 4.48 -11.86
C THR A 134 -7.09 4.09 -12.31
N GLU A 135 -7.56 4.58 -13.47
CA GLU A 135 -8.97 4.46 -13.91
C GLU A 135 -10.00 4.96 -12.87
N LEU A 136 -9.56 5.82 -11.95
CA LEU A 136 -10.32 6.44 -10.88
C LEU A 136 -10.07 7.96 -10.89
N GLN A 137 -10.07 8.54 -12.10
CA GLN A 137 -9.86 9.96 -12.38
C GLN A 137 -11.19 10.68 -12.55
N VAL A 138 -11.16 11.99 -12.78
CA VAL A 138 -12.38 12.81 -12.95
C VAL A 138 -13.33 12.27 -14.04
N ALA A 139 -12.78 11.66 -15.08
CA ALA A 139 -13.56 11.08 -16.18
C ALA A 139 -14.40 9.86 -15.76
N GLN A 140 -13.90 9.05 -14.82
CA GLN A 140 -14.58 7.85 -14.33
C GLN A 140 -15.38 8.13 -13.05
N CYS A 141 -14.83 8.99 -12.19
CA CYS A 141 -15.30 9.26 -10.83
C CYS A 141 -15.50 10.75 -10.58
N PRO A 142 -16.37 11.44 -11.35
CA PRO A 142 -16.63 12.86 -11.17
C PRO A 142 -17.27 13.15 -9.80
N PRO A 143 -17.15 14.39 -9.27
CA PRO A 143 -17.77 14.79 -8.01
C PRO A 143 -19.27 14.52 -8.00
N GLN A 144 -19.73 13.71 -7.06
CA GLN A 144 -21.15 13.44 -6.88
C GLN A 144 -21.48 12.99 -5.45
N PRO A 145 -22.75 13.15 -5.01
CA PRO A 145 -23.13 12.81 -3.64
C PRO A 145 -23.26 11.30 -3.37
N ILE A 146 -23.29 10.46 -4.42
CA ILE A 146 -23.48 9.02 -4.30
C ILE A 146 -22.25 8.32 -4.86
N ILE A 147 -21.57 7.52 -4.04
CA ILE A 147 -20.38 6.77 -4.46
C ILE A 147 -20.78 5.72 -5.51
N PRO A 148 -20.28 5.80 -6.76
CA PRO A 148 -20.49 4.75 -7.74
C PRO A 148 -19.75 3.48 -7.35
N ALA A 149 -20.34 2.31 -7.60
CA ALA A 149 -19.66 1.04 -7.38
C ALA A 149 -18.34 0.92 -8.16
N ALA A 150 -18.26 1.55 -9.34
CA ALA A 150 -17.05 1.62 -10.17
C ALA A 150 -15.93 2.50 -9.58
N CYS A 151 -16.20 3.25 -8.51
CA CYS A 151 -15.24 4.14 -7.86
C CYS A 151 -14.82 3.65 -6.45
N ILE A 152 -15.17 2.41 -6.08
CA ILE A 152 -14.72 1.79 -4.84
C ILE A 152 -13.35 1.14 -5.09
N GLY A 153 -12.28 1.85 -4.75
CA GLY A 153 -10.91 1.49 -5.14
C GLY A 153 -10.21 0.51 -4.19
N ALA A 154 -10.60 0.43 -2.92
CA ALA A 154 -10.04 -0.53 -1.96
C ALA A 154 -10.95 -0.80 -0.75
N SER A 155 -10.72 -1.92 -0.07
CA SER A 155 -11.30 -2.24 1.23
C SER A 155 -10.53 -1.56 2.37
N MET A 156 -9.19 -1.59 2.29
CA MET A 156 -8.28 -1.07 3.30
C MET A 156 -6.92 -0.68 2.69
N MET A 157 -6.30 0.42 3.15
CA MET A 157 -4.94 0.77 2.73
C MET A 157 -3.88 -0.04 3.47
N MET A 158 -3.91 -0.07 4.80
CA MET A 158 -2.90 -0.78 5.58
C MET A 158 -3.48 -1.53 6.77
N HIS A 159 -3.04 -2.77 6.97
CA HIS A 159 -3.35 -3.60 8.12
C HIS A 159 -2.06 -4.01 8.85
N MET A 160 -1.87 -3.55 10.09
CA MET A 160 -0.84 -4.06 10.98
C MET A 160 -1.44 -5.12 11.90
N THR A 161 -1.04 -6.37 11.70
CA THR A 161 -1.59 -7.52 12.41
C THR A 161 -1.11 -7.61 13.87
N PRO A 162 -1.79 -8.39 14.75
CA PRO A 162 -1.49 -8.42 16.18
C PRO A 162 -0.04 -8.71 16.55
N SER A 163 0.60 -9.67 15.88
CA SER A 163 1.97 -10.07 16.17
C SER A 163 3.02 -9.26 15.41
N SER A 164 2.63 -8.22 14.69
CA SER A 164 3.56 -7.42 13.88
C SER A 164 4.14 -6.26 14.68
N ASN A 165 5.24 -5.67 14.21
CA ASN A 165 5.76 -4.41 14.72
C ASN A 165 6.60 -3.69 13.65
N GLY A 166 7.02 -2.44 13.87
CA GLY A 166 7.85 -1.75 12.89
C GLY A 166 7.92 -0.22 13.03
N TYR A 167 8.73 0.38 12.17
CA TYR A 167 8.98 1.82 12.09
C TYR A 167 8.48 2.40 10.76
N PHE A 168 7.60 3.39 10.80
CA PHE A 168 6.97 3.98 9.63
C PHE A 168 7.16 5.49 9.67
N GLU A 169 7.89 6.03 8.71
CA GLU A 169 8.19 7.46 8.65
C GLU A 169 7.85 8.02 7.27
N ASN A 170 7.21 9.20 7.28
CA ASN A 170 6.71 9.84 6.06
C ASN A 170 5.86 8.90 5.19
N VAL A 171 4.89 8.24 5.81
CA VAL A 171 3.92 7.38 5.14
C VAL A 171 2.61 8.15 4.99
N TRP A 172 2.13 8.27 3.75
CA TRP A 172 0.86 8.93 3.45
C TRP A 172 -0.10 7.93 2.82
N ALA A 173 -1.21 7.67 3.49
CA ALA A 173 -2.28 6.82 3.01
C ALA A 173 -3.44 7.69 2.51
N TRP A 174 -3.44 7.98 1.21
CA TRP A 174 -4.35 8.94 0.60
C TRP A 174 -5.37 8.26 -0.30
N VAL A 175 -6.65 8.49 0.01
CA VAL A 175 -7.75 8.25 -0.92
C VAL A 175 -7.98 9.56 -1.66
N ALA A 176 -8.02 9.50 -2.99
CA ALA A 176 -8.05 10.71 -3.79
C ALA A 176 -9.33 11.54 -3.56
N ASP A 177 -9.17 12.77 -3.09
CA ASP A 177 -10.22 13.79 -3.05
C ASP A 177 -10.26 14.64 -4.33
N HIS A 178 -9.15 14.67 -5.09
CA HIS A 178 -9.03 15.33 -6.39
C HIS A 178 -8.14 14.55 -7.37
N ASP A 179 -8.24 14.90 -8.66
CA ASP A 179 -7.40 14.35 -9.73
C ASP A 179 -6.14 15.22 -9.89
N ILE A 180 -4.99 14.70 -9.48
CA ILE A 180 -3.72 15.45 -9.45
C ILE A 180 -3.14 15.68 -10.86
N ASP A 181 -3.60 14.89 -11.84
CA ASP A 181 -3.18 15.00 -13.24
C ASP A 181 -4.19 15.80 -14.07
N ASP A 182 -5.30 16.26 -13.47
CA ASP A 182 -6.20 17.23 -14.06
C ASP A 182 -5.71 18.67 -13.80
N ALA A 183 -5.56 19.46 -14.86
CA ALA A 183 -5.05 20.83 -14.76
C ALA A 183 -5.96 21.76 -13.94
N ALA A 184 -7.24 21.44 -13.80
CA ALA A 184 -8.17 22.19 -12.96
C ALA A 184 -8.18 21.71 -11.49
N ASN A 185 -7.40 20.67 -11.16
CA ASN A 185 -7.38 20.04 -9.85
C ASN A 185 -8.79 19.63 -9.39
N THR A 186 -9.59 19.09 -10.33
CA THR A 186 -11.00 18.81 -10.08
C THR A 186 -11.14 17.72 -9.02
N GLN A 187 -12.08 17.92 -8.09
CA GLN A 187 -12.42 16.90 -7.11
C GLN A 187 -12.86 15.59 -7.77
N VAL A 188 -12.74 14.46 -7.07
CA VAL A 188 -13.21 13.15 -7.51
C VAL A 188 -14.02 12.47 -6.41
N THR A 189 -14.86 11.50 -6.80
CA THR A 189 -15.59 10.66 -5.84
C THR A 189 -15.00 9.25 -5.87
N VAL A 190 -13.95 9.02 -5.07
CA VAL A 190 -13.31 7.71 -4.88
C VAL A 190 -13.54 7.23 -3.46
N ALA A 191 -13.80 5.94 -3.28
CA ALA A 191 -14.08 5.38 -1.96
C ALA A 191 -13.12 4.25 -1.59
N VAL A 192 -12.61 4.33 -0.37
CA VAL A 192 -11.92 3.25 0.32
C VAL A 192 -12.57 3.04 1.67
N GLY A 193 -12.79 1.78 2.04
CA GLY A 193 -13.47 1.47 3.30
C GLY A 193 -12.70 1.98 4.52
N ARG A 194 -11.39 1.72 4.59
CA ARG A 194 -10.57 1.87 5.81
C ARG A 194 -9.18 2.40 5.46
N GLY A 195 -8.65 3.29 6.30
CA GLY A 195 -7.27 3.77 6.18
C GLY A 195 -6.29 2.75 6.74
N ILE A 196 -5.76 3.03 7.93
CA ILE A 196 -4.75 2.23 8.62
C ILE A 196 -5.37 1.56 9.85
N LEU A 197 -5.40 0.22 9.87
CA LEU A 197 -5.77 -0.60 11.01
C LEU A 197 -4.52 -1.06 11.76
N ILE A 198 -4.45 -0.78 13.06
CA ILE A 198 -3.35 -1.17 13.93
C ILE A 198 -3.86 -2.10 15.03
N GLU A 199 -3.50 -3.37 14.93
CA GLU A 199 -3.72 -4.38 15.98
C GLU A 199 -2.42 -4.81 16.66
N SER A 200 -1.28 -4.33 16.16
CA SER A 200 0.07 -4.63 16.62
C SER A 200 0.26 -4.46 18.14
N GLU A 201 0.82 -5.49 18.78
CA GLU A 201 1.29 -5.45 20.16
C GLU A 201 2.57 -4.58 20.31
N GLY A 202 3.26 -4.31 19.20
CA GLY A 202 4.39 -3.38 19.10
C GLY A 202 5.76 -3.99 19.40
N PRO A 203 6.81 -3.15 19.53
CA PRO A 203 6.76 -1.69 19.48
C PRO A 203 6.54 -1.14 18.05
N THR A 204 5.60 -0.21 17.88
CA THR A 204 5.30 0.43 16.59
C THR A 204 5.54 1.93 16.66
N TRP A 205 6.17 2.50 15.64
CA TRP A 205 6.40 3.94 15.52
C TRP A 205 5.78 4.46 14.22
N LEU A 206 4.86 5.40 14.33
CA LEU A 206 4.24 6.12 13.22
C LEU A 206 4.68 7.59 13.27
N ILE A 207 5.73 7.92 12.51
CA ILE A 207 6.39 9.22 12.55
C ILE A 207 5.98 10.06 11.33
N GLY A 208 5.25 11.16 11.57
CA GLY A 208 4.80 12.02 10.48
C GLY A 208 3.93 11.30 9.45
N THR A 209 3.03 10.42 9.91
CA THR A 209 2.16 9.64 9.03
C THR A 209 0.82 10.33 8.83
N ALA A 210 0.21 10.17 7.66
CA ALA A 210 -1.10 10.73 7.34
C ALA A 210 -2.01 9.64 6.76
N SER A 211 -3.29 9.64 7.14
CA SER A 211 -4.30 8.80 6.50
C SER A 211 -5.56 9.64 6.28
N GLU A 212 -6.08 9.65 5.06
CA GLU A 212 -7.11 10.61 4.67
C GLU A 212 -8.22 9.98 3.83
N HIS A 213 -9.42 10.54 3.95
CA HIS A 213 -10.58 10.33 3.08
C HIS A 213 -11.08 8.87 2.99
N SER A 214 -10.75 8.02 3.97
CA SER A 214 -11.39 6.71 4.11
C SER A 214 -12.77 6.83 4.74
N MET A 215 -13.70 5.98 4.30
CA MET A 215 -15.12 6.06 4.66
C MET A 215 -15.43 5.74 6.12
N LEU A 216 -14.73 4.77 6.72
CA LEU A 216 -15.02 4.32 8.09
C LEU A 216 -14.10 4.95 9.13
N TYR A 217 -12.80 4.97 8.85
CA TYR A 217 -11.79 5.57 9.72
C TYR A 217 -10.49 5.80 8.95
N GLN A 218 -9.74 6.80 9.40
CA GLN A 218 -8.39 7.07 8.93
C GLN A 218 -7.36 6.20 9.68
N TYR A 219 -7.44 6.20 11.01
CA TYR A 219 -6.68 5.32 11.88
C TYR A 219 -7.63 4.56 12.81
N ASN A 220 -7.38 3.28 13.02
CA ASN A 220 -8.06 2.50 14.06
C ASN A 220 -7.03 1.71 14.86
N PHE A 221 -6.90 2.02 16.13
CA PHE A 221 -6.06 1.31 17.09
C PHE A 221 -6.93 0.30 17.84
N ALA A 222 -6.92 -0.95 17.39
CA ALA A 222 -7.79 -2.00 17.88
C ALA A 222 -6.97 -3.05 18.63
N ASN A 223 -7.13 -3.10 19.96
CA ASN A 223 -6.36 -4.01 20.83
C ASN A 223 -4.82 -3.85 20.75
N SER A 224 -4.32 -2.74 20.19
CA SER A 224 -2.89 -2.44 20.11
C SER A 224 -2.33 -2.03 21.48
N LEU A 225 -1.05 -2.33 21.75
CA LEU A 225 -0.41 -2.05 23.04
C LEU A 225 0.68 -0.97 22.95
N ASN A 226 1.80 -1.26 22.28
CA ASN A 226 3.00 -0.42 22.35
C ASN A 226 3.20 0.41 21.08
N THR A 227 2.30 1.37 20.83
CA THR A 227 2.36 2.23 19.64
C THR A 227 2.66 3.69 20.00
N PHE A 228 3.68 4.27 19.37
CA PHE A 228 3.91 5.71 19.32
C PHE A 228 3.45 6.26 17.97
N ALA A 229 2.69 7.34 17.98
CA ALA A 229 2.22 8.01 16.76
C ALA A 229 2.38 9.53 16.92
N GLY A 230 3.19 10.18 16.07
CA GLY A 230 3.59 11.57 16.30
C GLY A 230 4.29 12.25 15.11
N MET A 231 3.78 13.36 14.57
CA MET A 231 2.36 13.72 14.55
C MET A 231 1.63 12.84 13.53
N ILE A 232 0.37 12.52 13.78
CA ILE A 232 -0.53 11.93 12.78
C ILE A 232 -1.49 12.98 12.22
N GLN A 233 -1.85 12.85 10.95
CA GLN A 233 -2.75 13.78 10.26
C GLN A 233 -3.91 13.00 9.60
N THR A 234 -5.11 13.59 9.59
CA THR A 234 -6.33 13.01 9.02
C THR A 234 -7.29 14.06 8.45
N GLU A 235 -7.92 13.74 7.31
CA GLU A 235 -9.09 14.42 6.76
C GLU A 235 -10.25 13.44 6.54
N SER A 236 -11.49 13.92 6.72
CA SER A 236 -12.70 13.16 6.34
C SER A 236 -12.96 13.30 4.84
N PRO A 237 -13.51 12.26 4.18
CA PRO A 237 -13.86 12.34 2.75
C PRO A 237 -15.00 13.33 2.48
#